data_AF-A0A1N7IRQ2-F1
#
_entry.id   AF-A0A1N7IRQ2-F1
#
_cell.length_a   1.000
_cell.length_b   1.000
_cell.length_c   1.000
_cell.angle_alpha   90.00
_cell.angle_beta   90.00
_cell.angle_gamma   90.00
#
_symmetry.space_group_name_H-M   'P 1'
#
loop_
_entity.id
_entity.type
_entity.pdbx_description
1 polymer ?
#
loop_
_entity_poly.entity_id
_entity_poly.type
_entity_poly.pdbx_seq_one_letter_code
_entity_poly.pdbx_strand_id
1 'polypeptide(L)'
;MSGFSIISLGFAFLLTVLLTGRYFYFQEIRSTARRNMKELEVELEKIDCSFEQLVYFITLPSHLPITENAAKEDIHLKYDVEQGMFPRLIGLKVYIENRKDTLMIAYLSMEQFRIPMLDRLYAREEMTKETYRKIASAKMMSSGTHKEIIDEVYHQLKVGQFDMGG
;
A
#
# COMPACT_ATOMS: atom_id res chain seq x y z
N MET A 1 -42.87 -21.17 -3.24
CA MET A 1 -41.83 -20.24 -2.75
C MET A 1 -42.44 -18.85 -2.70
N SER A 2 -42.58 -18.24 -1.52
CA SER A 2 -43.17 -16.90 -1.39
C SER A 2 -42.20 -15.85 -1.96
N GLY A 3 -42.71 -14.76 -2.53
CA GLY A 3 -41.88 -13.67 -3.06
C GLY A 3 -40.89 -13.11 -2.03
N PHE A 4 -41.24 -13.20 -0.74
CA PHE A 4 -40.36 -12.85 0.37
C PHE A 4 -39.09 -13.71 0.46
N SER A 5 -39.18 -15.02 0.18
CA SER A 5 -38.01 -15.91 0.17
C SER A 5 -37.04 -15.58 -0.97
N ILE A 6 -37.55 -15.15 -2.12
CA ILE A 6 -36.72 -14.79 -3.28
C ILE A 6 -35.96 -13.48 -3.01
N ILE A 7 -36.63 -12.49 -2.43
CA ILE A 7 -36.01 -11.20 -2.06
C ILE A 7 -34.95 -11.41 -0.98
N SER A 8 -35.24 -12.21 0.04
CA SER A 8 -34.28 -12.55 1.11
C SER A 8 -33.04 -13.27 0.56
N LEU A 9 -33.23 -14.24 -0.35
CA LEU A 9 -32.13 -14.96 -0.99
C LEU A 9 -31.27 -14.03 -1.87
N GLY A 10 -31.91 -13.13 -2.63
CA GLY A 10 -31.20 -12.12 -3.43
C GLY A 10 -30.38 -11.16 -2.58
N PHE A 11 -30.91 -10.74 -1.43
CA PHE A 11 -30.20 -9.88 -0.50
C PHE A 11 -29.01 -10.59 0.15
N ALA A 12 -29.20 -11.85 0.60
CA ALA A 12 -28.12 -12.66 1.14
C ALA A 12 -27.00 -12.92 0.12
N PHE A 13 -27.36 -13.13 -1.15
CA PHE A 13 -26.41 -13.29 -2.25
C PHE A 13 -25.58 -12.00 -2.47
N LEU A 14 -26.24 -10.85 -2.57
CA LEU A 14 -25.56 -9.54 -2.70
C LEU A 14 -24.61 -9.27 -1.53
N LEU A 15 -25.07 -9.55 -0.31
CA LEU A 15 -24.27 -9.32 0.90
C LEU A 15 -23.05 -10.25 0.94
N THR A 16 -23.20 -11.50 0.51
CA THR A 16 -22.09 -12.46 0.38
C THR A 16 -21.06 -11.99 -0.65
N VAL A 17 -21.51 -11.55 -1.84
CA VAL A 17 -20.64 -11.04 -2.90
C VAL A 17 -19.88 -9.80 -2.44
N LEU A 18 -20.55 -8.87 -1.75
CA LEU A 18 -19.93 -7.64 -1.25
C LEU A 18 -18.87 -7.94 -0.18
N LEU A 19 -19.14 -8.87 0.75
CA LEU A 19 -18.19 -9.23 1.81
C LEU A 19 -17.01 -10.05 1.29
N THR A 20 -17.24 -10.97 0.35
CA THR A 20 -16.18 -11.84 -0.17
C THR A 20 -15.34 -11.21 -1.28
N GLY A 21 -15.87 -10.21 -2.00
CA GLY A 21 -15.16 -9.56 -3.11
C GLY A 21 -13.79 -9.00 -2.71
N ARG A 22 -13.68 -8.39 -1.52
CA ARG A 22 -12.41 -7.87 -1.01
C ARG A 22 -11.38 -8.96 -0.70
N TYR A 23 -11.83 -10.09 -0.13
CA TYR A 23 -10.96 -11.23 0.14
C TYR A 23 -10.43 -11.83 -1.17
N PHE A 24 -11.31 -12.08 -2.13
CA PHE A 24 -10.93 -12.64 -3.43
C PHE A 24 -10.02 -11.70 -4.22
N TYR A 25 -10.25 -10.39 -4.16
CA TYR A 25 -9.38 -9.40 -4.82
C TYR A 25 -7.92 -9.50 -4.34
N PHE A 26 -7.70 -9.52 -3.02
CA PHE A 26 -6.34 -9.64 -2.49
C PHE A 26 -5.71 -11.00 -2.81
N GLN A 27 -6.51 -12.06 -2.84
CA GLN A 27 -6.03 -13.38 -3.27
C GLN A 27 -5.64 -13.38 -4.75
N GLU A 28 -6.46 -12.78 -5.61
CA GLU A 28 -6.21 -12.66 -7.05
C GLU A 28 -4.92 -11.89 -7.32
N ILE A 29 -4.70 -10.75 -6.63
CA ILE A 29 -3.46 -9.99 -6.72
C ILE A 29 -2.26 -10.87 -6.41
N ARG A 30 -2.28 -11.57 -5.27
CA ARG A 30 -1.16 -12.43 -4.85
C ARG A 30 -0.90 -13.55 -5.84
N SER A 31 -1.96 -14.21 -6.32
CA SER A 31 -1.85 -15.31 -7.28
C SER A 31 -1.30 -14.83 -8.62
N THR A 32 -1.85 -13.73 -9.15
CA THR A 32 -1.43 -13.15 -10.42
C THR A 32 0.01 -12.66 -10.35
N ALA A 33 0.38 -11.93 -9.29
CA ALA A 33 1.74 -11.48 -9.10
C ALA A 33 2.72 -12.67 -9.03
N ARG A 34 2.38 -13.73 -8.29
CA ARG A 34 3.23 -14.93 -8.21
C ARG A 34 3.39 -15.63 -9.56
N ARG A 35 2.34 -15.70 -10.38
CA ARG A 35 2.41 -16.30 -11.72
C ARG A 35 3.32 -15.49 -12.65
N ASN A 36 3.09 -14.19 -12.76
CA ASN A 36 3.91 -13.32 -13.61
C ASN A 36 5.36 -13.26 -13.13
N MET A 37 5.60 -13.28 -11.82
CA MET A 37 6.95 -13.31 -11.26
C MET A 37 7.71 -14.60 -11.57
N LYS A 38 7.02 -15.73 -11.61
CA LYS A 38 7.61 -16.99 -12.08
C LYS A 38 7.98 -16.95 -13.56
N GLU A 39 7.12 -16.34 -14.39
CA GLU A 39 7.41 -16.17 -15.82
C GLU A 39 8.61 -15.25 -16.05
N LEU A 40 8.82 -14.27 -15.17
CA LEU A 40 9.97 -13.35 -15.22
C LEU A 40 11.23 -13.90 -14.52
N GLU A 41 11.17 -15.07 -13.89
CA GLU A 41 12.26 -15.66 -13.08
C GLU A 41 12.77 -14.75 -11.95
N VAL A 42 11.93 -13.83 -11.47
CA VAL A 42 12.27 -12.88 -10.40
C VAL A 42 11.39 -13.11 -9.18
N GLU A 43 11.98 -13.02 -7.99
CA GLU A 43 11.23 -13.02 -6.74
C GLU A 43 10.72 -11.62 -6.42
N LEU A 44 9.41 -11.49 -6.15
CA LEU A 44 8.78 -10.22 -5.79
C LEU A 44 9.51 -9.49 -4.64
N GLU A 45 10.01 -10.23 -3.66
CA GLU A 45 10.71 -9.69 -2.50
C GLU A 45 12.05 -9.04 -2.86
N LYS A 46 12.74 -9.54 -3.89
CA LYS A 46 14.07 -9.07 -4.33
C LYS A 46 14.04 -7.87 -5.28
N ILE A 47 12.85 -7.43 -5.67
CA ILE A 47 12.71 -6.28 -6.59
C ILE A 47 12.85 -4.98 -5.81
N ASP A 48 13.77 -4.13 -6.25
CA ASP A 48 13.97 -2.79 -5.70
C ASP A 48 12.77 -1.88 -5.98
N CYS A 49 12.42 -1.07 -4.99
CA CYS A 49 11.37 -0.06 -5.08
C CYS A 49 11.97 1.32 -4.82
N SER A 50 11.39 2.36 -5.42
CA SER A 50 11.72 3.74 -5.10
C SER A 50 10.60 4.36 -4.27
N PHE A 51 10.98 4.99 -3.15
CA PHE A 51 10.08 5.69 -2.23
C PHE A 51 10.24 7.21 -2.31
N GLU A 52 10.98 7.73 -3.29
CA GLU A 52 11.27 9.16 -3.45
C GLU A 52 10.02 10.05 -3.57
N GLN A 53 8.91 9.48 -4.06
CA GLN A 53 7.67 10.21 -4.31
C GLN A 53 6.68 10.15 -3.14
N LEU A 54 7.14 9.75 -1.96
CA LEU A 54 6.32 9.71 -0.75
C LEU A 54 6.03 11.14 -0.28
N VAL A 55 4.75 11.48 -0.19
CA VAL A 55 4.30 12.85 0.11
C VAL A 55 4.09 13.00 1.61
N TYR A 56 4.87 13.89 2.24
CA TYR A 56 4.75 14.22 3.66
C TYR A 56 3.78 15.37 3.89
N PHE A 57 2.90 15.23 4.90
CA PHE A 57 1.94 16.27 5.29
C PHE A 57 2.40 17.14 6.45
N ILE A 58 3.57 16.82 7.00
CA ILE A 58 4.23 17.58 8.05
C ILE A 58 5.54 18.12 7.51
N THR A 59 5.95 19.30 7.98
CA THR A 59 7.30 19.79 7.77
C THR A 59 8.25 18.86 8.51
N LEU A 60 9.21 18.27 7.80
CA LEU A 60 10.27 17.46 8.38
C LEU A 60 11.53 18.32 8.53
N PRO A 61 12.15 18.37 9.71
CA PRO A 61 11.70 17.83 10.99
C PRO A 61 10.53 18.61 11.59
N SER A 62 9.67 17.92 12.35
CA SER A 62 8.56 18.53 13.06
C SER A 62 8.84 18.56 14.56
N HIS A 63 8.64 19.72 15.19
CA HIS A 63 8.70 19.90 16.65
C HIS A 63 7.41 19.43 17.37
N LEU A 64 6.51 18.75 16.67
CA LEU A 64 5.33 18.18 17.32
C LEU A 64 5.79 17.08 18.28
N PRO A 65 5.31 17.06 19.54
CA PRO A 65 5.70 16.05 20.53
C PRO A 65 5.47 14.61 20.06
N ILE A 66 4.46 14.42 19.19
CA ILE A 66 4.11 13.13 18.61
C ILE A 66 5.12 12.64 17.57
N THR A 67 5.79 13.53 16.83
CA THR A 67 6.80 13.17 15.83
C THR A 67 8.19 13.06 16.44
N GLU A 68 8.49 13.88 17.45
CA GLU A 68 9.80 13.93 18.10
C GLU A 68 10.10 12.65 18.90
N ASN A 69 9.12 12.21 19.70
CA ASN A 69 9.25 11.03 20.57
C ASN A 69 8.81 9.73 19.90
N ALA A 70 8.42 9.77 18.63
CA ALA A 70 7.99 8.58 17.91
C ALA A 70 9.13 7.56 17.84
N ALA A 71 8.84 6.34 18.29
CA ALA A 71 9.65 5.17 18.03
C ALA A 71 9.27 4.59 16.66
N LYS A 72 10.12 3.72 16.12
CA LYS A 72 9.87 3.09 14.81
C LYS A 72 8.61 2.23 14.85
N GLU A 73 8.32 1.66 16.01
CA GLU A 73 7.16 0.80 16.29
C GLU A 73 5.84 1.58 16.30
N ASP A 74 5.90 2.89 16.53
CA ASP A 74 4.73 3.79 16.53
C ASP A 74 4.29 4.14 15.10
N ILE A 75 5.09 3.79 14.08
CA ILE A 75 4.77 4.02 12.67
C ILE A 75 3.90 2.88 12.14
N HIS A 76 2.74 3.23 11.63
CA HIS A 76 1.75 2.28 11.13
C HIS A 76 1.36 2.58 9.69
N LEU A 77 1.24 1.52 8.90
CA LEU A 77 0.84 1.59 7.51
C LEU A 77 -0.62 1.12 7.37
N LYS A 78 -1.42 1.90 6.66
CA LYS A 78 -2.82 1.57 6.37
C LYS A 78 -3.06 1.64 4.87
N TYR A 79 -3.57 0.54 4.31
CA TYR A 79 -3.94 0.49 2.91
C TYR A 79 -5.11 1.42 2.61
N ASP A 80 -4.92 2.23 1.58
CA ASP A 80 -5.98 3.05 1.00
C ASP A 80 -6.58 2.30 -0.18
N VAL A 81 -7.82 1.85 -0.01
CA VAL A 81 -8.52 1.00 -0.98
C VAL A 81 -9.77 1.72 -1.46
N GLU A 82 -9.99 1.72 -2.77
CA GLU A 82 -11.20 2.24 -3.40
C GLU A 82 -12.43 1.59 -2.78
N GLN A 83 -13.35 2.41 -2.27
CA GLN A 83 -14.61 1.91 -1.72
C GLN A 83 -15.56 1.60 -2.87
N GLY A 84 -15.85 0.33 -3.08
CA GLY A 84 -16.73 -0.13 -4.15
C GLY A 84 -16.78 -1.66 -4.26
N MET A 85 -17.53 -2.15 -5.24
CA MET A 85 -17.69 -3.58 -5.51
C MET A 85 -16.39 -4.24 -6.00
N PHE A 86 -15.50 -3.45 -6.62
CA PHE A 86 -14.18 -3.87 -7.07
C PHE A 86 -13.12 -3.08 -6.31
N PRO A 87 -12.72 -3.55 -5.11
CA PRO A 87 -11.73 -2.85 -4.31
C PRO A 87 -10.43 -2.76 -5.10
N ARG A 88 -9.80 -1.58 -5.13
CA ARG A 88 -8.50 -1.37 -5.76
C ARG A 88 -7.57 -0.68 -4.79
N LEU A 89 -6.32 -1.14 -4.72
CA LEU A 89 -5.31 -0.45 -3.91
C LEU A 89 -4.97 0.88 -4.61
N ILE A 90 -5.27 1.99 -3.95
CA ILE A 90 -5.00 3.35 -4.44
C ILE A 90 -3.71 3.88 -3.83
N GLY A 91 -3.33 3.41 -2.63
CA GLY A 91 -2.07 3.80 -2.01
C GLY A 91 -1.90 3.27 -0.59
N LEU A 92 -0.92 3.83 0.08
CA LEU A 92 -0.55 3.51 1.45
C LEU A 92 -0.47 4.80 2.27
N LYS A 93 -1.23 4.83 3.36
CA LYS A 93 -1.22 5.92 4.34
C LYS A 93 -0.28 5.56 5.47
N VAL A 94 0.58 6.49 5.84
CA VAL A 94 1.53 6.34 6.93
C VAL A 94 1.08 7.19 8.11
N TYR A 95 0.92 6.55 9.25
CA TYR A 95 0.50 7.16 10.51
C TYR A 95 1.58 7.01 11.56
N ILE A 96 1.65 7.97 12.48
CA ILE A 96 2.28 7.78 13.79
C ILE A 96 1.15 7.68 14.80
N GLU A 97 1.17 6.64 15.61
CA GLU A 97 0.24 6.44 16.72
C GLU A 97 0.99 6.46 18.04
N ASN A 98 0.68 7.43 18.89
CA ASN A 98 1.09 7.45 20.28
C ASN A 98 -0.16 7.25 21.14
N ARG A 99 -0.01 6.86 22.42
CA ARG A 99 -1.07 6.45 23.36
C ARG A 99 -2.32 7.36 23.42
N LYS A 100 -2.27 8.59 22.93
CA LYS A 100 -3.38 9.55 22.94
C LYS A 100 -3.77 10.08 21.55
N ASP A 101 -2.89 9.99 20.55
CA ASP A 101 -3.03 10.72 19.30
C ASP A 101 -2.58 9.86 18.11
N THR A 102 -3.31 9.97 16.99
CA THR A 102 -2.94 9.38 15.71
C THR A 102 -2.79 10.49 14.67
N LEU A 103 -1.61 10.60 14.06
CA LEU A 103 -1.32 11.61 13.05
C LEU A 103 -0.93 10.96 11.72
N MET A 104 -1.60 11.35 10.64
CA MET A 104 -1.17 10.98 9.29
C MET A 104 0.02 11.85 8.90
N ILE A 105 1.17 11.23 8.67
CA ILE A 105 2.41 11.95 8.38
C ILE A 105 2.80 11.89 6.91
N ALA A 106 2.36 10.84 6.21
CA ALA A 106 2.75 10.60 4.84
C ALA A 106 1.73 9.78 4.04
N TYR A 107 1.80 9.91 2.72
CA TYR A 107 1.04 9.11 1.78
C TYR A 107 1.89 8.71 0.58
N LEU A 108 1.78 7.45 0.20
CA LEU A 108 2.37 6.90 -1.02
C LEU A 108 1.23 6.44 -1.93
N SER A 109 0.97 7.18 -3.00
CA SER A 109 -0.03 6.75 -3.98
C SER A 109 0.51 5.61 -4.84
N MET A 110 -0.38 4.75 -5.33
CA MET A 110 -0.07 3.65 -6.23
C MET A 110 0.50 4.15 -7.57
N GLU A 111 0.13 5.37 -7.98
CA GLU A 111 0.64 6.00 -9.22
C GLU A 111 2.08 6.50 -9.07
N GLN A 112 2.46 6.87 -7.85
CA GLN A 112 3.81 7.31 -7.47
C GLN A 112 4.71 6.15 -7.05
N PHE A 113 4.16 4.95 -6.84
CA PHE A 113 4.93 3.79 -6.48
C PHE A 113 5.68 3.23 -7.69
N ARG A 114 6.99 3.49 -7.72
CA ARG A 114 7.88 3.13 -8.82
C ARG A 114 8.66 1.87 -8.53
N ILE A 115 8.68 1.00 -9.53
CA ILE A 115 9.45 -0.23 -9.52
C ILE A 115 10.26 -0.23 -10.81
N PRO A 116 11.53 0.22 -10.78
CA PRO A 116 12.31 0.50 -12.00
C PRO A 116 12.37 -0.68 -12.98
N MET A 117 12.41 -1.91 -12.48
CA MET A 117 12.35 -3.11 -13.31
C MET A 117 11.04 -3.20 -14.11
N LEU A 118 9.90 -2.97 -13.45
CA LEU A 118 8.60 -3.02 -14.09
C LEU A 118 8.38 -1.83 -15.01
N ASP A 119 8.90 -0.65 -14.65
CA ASP A 119 8.86 0.55 -15.50
C ASP A 119 9.55 0.28 -16.85
N ARG A 120 10.69 -0.44 -16.84
CA ARG A 120 11.39 -0.86 -18.06
C ARG A 120 10.57 -1.84 -18.90
N LEU A 121 9.95 -2.84 -18.28
CA LEU A 121 9.12 -3.83 -18.99
C LEU A 121 7.86 -3.18 -19.58
N TYR A 122 7.24 -2.26 -18.84
CA TYR A 122 6.10 -1.50 -19.32
C TYR A 122 6.48 -0.59 -20.50
N ALA A 123 7.62 0.10 -20.42
CA ALA A 123 8.11 0.96 -21.52
C ALA A 123 8.45 0.18 -22.79
N ARG A 124 8.77 -1.11 -22.68
CA ARG A 124 9.04 -2.01 -23.82
C ARG A 124 7.78 -2.70 -24.36
N GLU A 125 6.60 -2.39 -23.82
CA GLU A 125 5.32 -3.06 -24.15
C GLU A 125 5.31 -4.56 -23.84
N GLU A 126 6.29 -5.06 -23.07
CA GLU A 126 6.38 -6.45 -22.60
C GLU A 126 5.43 -6.72 -21.42
N MET A 127 4.83 -5.66 -20.87
CA MET A 127 3.91 -5.73 -19.74
C MET A 127 2.72 -4.79 -19.96
N THR A 128 1.51 -5.28 -19.70
CA THR A 128 0.30 -4.44 -19.73
C THR A 128 0.19 -3.57 -18.47
N LYS A 129 -0.53 -2.45 -18.58
CA LYS A 129 -0.82 -1.56 -17.44
C LYS A 129 -1.53 -2.30 -16.29
N GLU A 130 -2.40 -3.26 -16.61
CA GLU A 130 -3.09 -4.06 -15.60
C GLU A 130 -2.12 -4.98 -14.85
N THR A 131 -1.26 -5.70 -15.58
CA THR A 131 -0.23 -6.57 -14.99
C THR A 131 0.73 -5.77 -14.11
N TYR A 132 1.20 -4.61 -14.60
CA TYR A 132 2.03 -3.68 -13.81
C TYR A 132 1.36 -3.33 -12.48
N ARG A 133 0.10 -2.89 -12.52
CA ARG A 133 -0.64 -2.50 -11.30
C ARG A 133 -0.82 -3.65 -10.33
N LYS A 134 -1.12 -4.87 -10.81
CA LYS A 134 -1.28 -6.05 -9.95
C LYS A 134 0.02 -6.42 -9.26
N ILE A 135 1.13 -6.43 -9.99
CA ILE A 135 2.46 -6.73 -9.43
C ILE A 135 2.86 -5.66 -8.42
N ALA A 136 2.76 -4.39 -8.81
CA ALA A 136 3.13 -3.29 -7.94
C ALA A 136 2.23 -3.25 -6.68
N SER A 137 0.94 -3.56 -6.79
CA SER A 137 0.06 -3.71 -5.62
C SER A 137 0.50 -4.86 -4.71
N ALA A 138 0.89 -6.00 -5.29
CA ALA A 138 1.40 -7.13 -4.52
C ALA A 138 2.71 -6.78 -3.78
N LYS A 139 3.60 -6.02 -4.43
CA LYS A 139 4.86 -5.55 -3.84
C LYS A 139 4.59 -4.56 -2.71
N MET A 140 3.72 -3.58 -2.93
CA MET A 140 3.31 -2.61 -1.89
C MET A 140 2.71 -3.30 -0.66
N MET A 141 2.00 -4.42 -0.85
CA MET A 141 1.44 -5.23 0.25
C MET A 141 2.43 -6.20 0.90
N SER A 142 3.67 -6.28 0.41
CA SER A 142 4.67 -7.20 0.95
C SER A 142 5.24 -6.67 2.26
N SER A 143 5.51 -7.58 3.20
CA SER A 143 6.08 -7.22 4.50
C SER A 143 7.47 -6.62 4.40
N GLY A 144 8.25 -6.98 3.37
CA GLY A 144 9.55 -6.37 3.07
C GLY A 144 9.41 -4.89 2.72
N THR A 145 8.54 -4.58 1.76
CA THR A 145 8.26 -3.18 1.36
C THR A 145 7.68 -2.36 2.50
N HIS A 146 6.84 -2.94 3.36
CA HIS A 146 6.37 -2.24 4.55
C HIS A 146 7.50 -1.82 5.49
N LYS A 147 8.47 -2.72 5.72
CA LYS A 147 9.64 -2.39 6.53
C LYS A 147 10.44 -1.28 5.89
N GLU A 148 10.75 -1.38 4.59
CA GLU A 148 11.48 -0.35 3.86
C GLU A 148 10.81 1.03 3.96
N ILE A 149 9.48 1.11 3.82
CA ILE A 149 8.73 2.37 3.96
C ILE A 149 8.82 2.92 5.39
N ILE A 150 8.67 2.07 6.40
CA ILE A 150 8.78 2.47 7.80
C ILE A 150 10.20 2.98 8.09
N ASP A 151 11.22 2.29 7.57
CA ASP A 151 12.63 2.63 7.73
C ASP A 151 12.93 3.99 7.10
N GLU A 152 12.48 4.23 5.87
CA GLU A 152 12.63 5.51 5.17
C GLU A 152 11.93 6.64 5.92
N VAL A 153 10.67 6.45 6.30
CA VAL A 153 9.91 7.46 7.05
C VAL A 153 10.55 7.77 8.39
N TYR A 154 11.00 6.75 9.13
CA TYR A 154 11.71 6.93 10.38
C TYR A 154 13.04 7.66 10.20
N HIS A 155 13.79 7.31 9.15
CA HIS A 155 15.04 7.99 8.80
C HIS A 155 14.81 9.46 8.50
N GLN A 156 13.81 9.81 7.68
CA GLN A 156 13.46 11.20 7.35
C GLN A 156 12.98 11.98 8.58
N LEU A 157 12.26 11.35 9.50
CA LEU A 157 11.86 11.95 10.77
C LEU A 157 13.04 12.30 11.68
N LYS A 158 14.08 11.44 11.72
CA LYS A 158 15.25 11.63 12.60
C LYS A 158 16.36 12.44 11.94
N VAL A 159 16.71 12.19 10.68
CA VAL A 159 17.79 12.91 9.98
C VAL A 159 17.42 14.36 9.71
N GLY A 160 16.15 14.65 9.40
CA GLY A 160 15.68 16.04 9.35
C GLY A 160 16.00 16.82 10.63
N GLN A 161 16.05 16.16 11.80
CA GLN A 161 16.35 16.82 13.08
C GLN A 161 17.84 17.18 13.25
N PHE A 162 18.76 16.49 12.56
CA PHE A 162 20.20 16.69 12.74
C PHE A 162 20.79 17.79 11.84
N ASP A 163 20.11 18.20 10.77
CA ASP A 163 20.60 19.24 9.84
C ASP A 163 20.27 20.69 10.27
N MET A 164 19.51 20.88 11.36
CA MET A 164 19.25 22.22 11.93
C MET A 164 20.10 22.57 13.17
N GLY A 165 21.15 21.76 13.43
CA GLY A 165 22.08 21.94 14.56
C GLY A 165 23.52 22.29 14.16
N GLY A 166 23.74 22.86 12.97
CA GLY A 166 25.04 23.31 12.46
C GLY A 166 25.17 24.81 12.42
#